data_AF-A0A507CRY9-F1
#
_entry.id   AF-A0A507CRY9-F1
#
_cell.length_a   1.000
_cell.length_b   1.000
_cell.length_c   1.000
_cell.angle_alpha   90.00
_cell.angle_beta   90.00
_cell.angle_gamma   90.00
#
_symmetry.space_group_name_H-M   'P 1'
#
loop_
_entity.id
_entity.type
_entity.pdbx_description
1 polymer ?
#
loop_
_entity_poly.entity_id
_entity_poly.type
_entity_poly.pdbx_seq_one_letter_code
_entity_poly.pdbx_strand_id
1 'polypeptide(L)'
;MSRKSKEEPASRPYLPGDPPVRQAPKSSTSPSSRSDTERGWWWKITCSNLVHSVIVAISCVVFSLWTQDIAHPWGQLLFGAEAAIQALLALSGFIHYSTRKTFSYAQHHPIATIVLRALVIMHHLIRIIIIFNPEYTTKIPVILGLASTILSVAAPVRVQRLFATLVLVNLVMAIKMWNLWAILYSVNIFLVALSKHAYPSALAEIVNIGIWYGIKVTGFKS
;
A
#
# COMPACT_ATOMS: atom_id res chain seq x y z
N MET A 1 -21.47 -12.36 -56.31
CA MET A 1 -21.22 -12.90 -54.95
C MET A 1 -21.56 -11.81 -53.94
N SER A 2 -22.84 -11.55 -53.63
CA SER A 2 -23.69 -12.16 -52.59
C SER A 2 -23.15 -12.08 -51.14
N ARG A 3 -23.65 -11.04 -50.43
CA ARG A 3 -23.90 -10.77 -48.99
C ARG A 3 -23.31 -11.71 -47.90
N LYS A 4 -22.87 -11.11 -46.78
CA LYS A 4 -23.67 -11.08 -45.53
C LYS A 4 -23.13 -10.12 -44.46
N SER A 5 -23.93 -9.10 -44.19
CA SER A 5 -23.94 -8.29 -42.97
C SER A 5 -24.32 -9.15 -41.76
N LYS A 6 -23.64 -8.96 -40.62
CA LYS A 6 -24.04 -9.52 -39.32
C LYS A 6 -25.21 -8.68 -38.79
N GLU A 7 -26.40 -9.25 -38.79
CA GLU A 7 -27.57 -8.72 -38.09
C GLU A 7 -27.47 -9.02 -36.59
N GLU A 8 -27.79 -8.00 -35.80
CA GLU A 8 -28.08 -8.04 -34.36
C GLU A 8 -29.37 -8.85 -34.13
N PRO A 9 -29.46 -9.70 -33.10
CA PRO A 9 -30.69 -10.45 -32.86
C PRO A 9 -31.79 -9.51 -32.33
N ALA A 10 -32.88 -9.44 -33.08
CA ALA A 10 -34.09 -8.71 -32.73
C ALA A 10 -34.65 -9.17 -31.36
N SER A 11 -34.87 -8.20 -30.48
CA SER A 11 -35.66 -8.35 -29.26
C SER A 11 -37.07 -8.85 -29.61
N ARG A 12 -37.43 -10.05 -29.13
CA ARG A 12 -38.78 -10.60 -29.28
C ARG A 12 -39.80 -9.69 -28.55
N PRO A 13 -40.97 -9.43 -29.16
CA PRO A 13 -42.09 -8.81 -28.44
C PRO A 13 -42.68 -9.80 -27.44
N TYR A 14 -42.93 -9.35 -26.21
CA TYR A 14 -43.66 -10.10 -25.19
C TYR A 14 -45.13 -10.24 -25.61
N LEU A 15 -45.62 -11.48 -25.72
CA LEU A 15 -47.05 -11.77 -25.82
C LEU A 15 -47.62 -11.98 -24.41
N PRO A 16 -48.80 -11.42 -24.09
CA PRO A 16 -49.47 -11.64 -22.81
C PRO A 16 -50.16 -13.00 -22.83
N GLY A 17 -49.71 -13.96 -22.03
CA GLY A 17 -50.40 -15.26 -21.93
C GLY A 17 -49.63 -16.43 -21.32
N ASP A 18 -48.33 -16.33 -21.07
CA ASP A 18 -47.61 -17.46 -20.47
C ASP A 18 -47.81 -17.53 -18.94
N PRO A 19 -48.12 -18.70 -18.37
CA PRO A 19 -48.24 -18.86 -16.92
C PRO A 19 -46.88 -18.62 -16.25
N PRO A 20 -46.84 -18.13 -14.99
CA PRO A 20 -45.60 -17.84 -14.32
C PRO A 20 -44.76 -19.13 -14.22
N VAL A 21 -43.62 -19.14 -14.90
CA VAL A 21 -42.59 -20.16 -14.73
C VAL A 21 -42.21 -20.17 -13.26
N ARG A 22 -42.63 -21.21 -12.53
CA ARG A 22 -42.18 -21.51 -11.18
C ARG A 22 -40.66 -21.66 -11.24
N GLN A 23 -39.93 -20.60 -10.92
CA GLN A 23 -38.50 -20.71 -10.69
C GLN A 23 -38.32 -21.62 -9.48
N ALA A 24 -37.79 -22.82 -9.71
CA ALA A 24 -37.31 -23.68 -8.64
C ALA A 24 -36.33 -22.85 -7.79
N PRO A 25 -36.42 -22.89 -6.44
CA PRO A 25 -35.48 -22.19 -5.61
C PRO A 25 -34.09 -22.76 -5.92
N LYS A 26 -33.26 -21.95 -6.59
CA LYS A 26 -31.84 -22.21 -6.65
C LYS A 26 -31.38 -22.18 -5.21
N SER A 27 -31.12 -23.35 -4.65
CA SER A 27 -30.37 -23.52 -3.42
C SER A 27 -29.00 -22.87 -3.65
N SER A 28 -28.91 -21.59 -3.33
CA SER A 28 -27.64 -20.92 -3.11
C SER A 28 -27.08 -21.46 -1.80
N THR A 29 -26.50 -22.65 -1.86
CA THR A 29 -25.49 -23.05 -0.88
C THR A 29 -24.29 -22.16 -1.10
N SER A 30 -24.32 -20.98 -0.49
CA SER A 30 -23.17 -20.11 -0.29
C SER A 30 -22.09 -20.92 0.42
N PRO A 31 -20.91 -21.17 -0.18
CA PRO A 31 -19.78 -21.69 0.57
C PRO A 31 -19.10 -20.49 1.24
N SER A 32 -19.66 -19.97 2.33
CA SER A 32 -19.10 -18.77 3.00
C SER A 32 -18.96 -18.87 4.52
N SER A 33 -19.10 -20.05 5.14
CA SER A 33 -19.06 -20.15 6.60
C SER A 33 -17.98 -21.08 7.17
N ARG A 34 -17.16 -21.73 6.34
CA ARG A 34 -16.20 -22.74 6.84
C ARG A 34 -14.79 -22.22 7.15
N SER A 35 -14.44 -20.98 6.79
CA SER A 35 -13.08 -20.43 6.99
C SER A 35 -12.95 -19.35 8.08
N ASP A 36 -14.06 -18.92 8.69
CA ASP A 36 -14.05 -17.89 9.74
C ASP A 36 -14.08 -18.46 11.16
N THR A 37 -14.34 -19.76 11.31
CA THR A 37 -14.43 -20.47 12.59
C THR A 37 -13.09 -20.95 13.13
N GLU A 38 -12.08 -21.15 12.28
CA GLU A 38 -10.75 -21.65 12.69
C GLU A 38 -9.72 -20.55 13.00
N ARG A 39 -10.03 -19.28 12.72
CA ARG A 39 -9.11 -18.17 13.01
C ARG A 39 -9.34 -17.63 14.42
N GLY A 40 -8.38 -17.92 15.31
CA GLY A 40 -8.43 -17.56 16.73
C GLY A 40 -8.65 -16.07 17.00
N TRP A 41 -9.06 -15.73 18.23
CA TRP A 41 -9.42 -14.36 18.64
C TRP A 41 -8.33 -13.31 18.35
N TRP A 42 -7.05 -13.65 18.58
CA TRP A 42 -5.88 -12.84 18.25
C TRP A 42 -5.80 -12.44 16.76
N TRP A 43 -6.12 -13.37 15.84
CA TRP A 43 -6.15 -13.11 14.40
C TRP A 43 -7.17 -12.02 14.04
N LYS A 44 -8.36 -12.09 14.63
CA LYS A 44 -9.44 -11.10 14.43
C LYS A 44 -9.03 -9.71 14.91
N ILE A 45 -8.28 -9.63 16.02
CA ILE A 45 -7.74 -8.36 16.53
C ILE A 45 -6.69 -7.80 15.57
N THR A 46 -5.74 -8.62 15.12
CA THR A 46 -4.66 -8.17 14.22
C THR A 46 -5.12 -7.81 12.81
N CYS A 47 -6.30 -8.27 12.39
CA CYS A 47 -6.92 -7.87 11.12
C CYS A 47 -7.88 -6.67 11.28
N SER A 48 -8.10 -6.17 12.50
CA SER A 48 -8.98 -5.02 12.74
C SER A 48 -8.39 -3.73 12.17
N ASN A 49 -9.18 -3.02 11.37
CA ASN A 49 -8.79 -1.75 10.76
C ASN A 49 -8.40 -0.70 11.83
N LEU A 50 -9.09 -0.68 12.98
CA LEU A 50 -8.78 0.24 14.08
C LEU A 50 -7.41 -0.06 14.68
N VAL A 51 -7.14 -1.34 14.99
CA VAL A 51 -5.86 -1.77 15.59
C VAL A 51 -4.70 -1.49 14.63
N HIS A 52 -4.89 -1.81 13.34
CA HIS A 52 -3.92 -1.49 12.30
C HIS A 52 -3.67 0.03 12.21
N SER A 53 -4.72 0.86 12.22
CA SER A 53 -4.58 2.32 12.16
C SER A 53 -3.85 2.90 13.37
N VAL A 54 -4.08 2.36 14.57
CA VAL A 54 -3.36 2.77 15.79
C VAL A 54 -1.88 2.41 15.69
N ILE A 55 -1.54 1.20 15.22
CA ILE A 55 -0.14 0.78 15.04
C ILE A 55 0.56 1.67 14.01
N VAL A 56 -0.11 1.98 12.90
CA VAL A 56 0.38 2.89 11.85
C VAL A 56 0.55 4.33 12.38
N ALA A 57 -0.32 4.79 13.29
CA ALA A 57 -0.16 6.08 13.94
C ALA A 57 1.08 6.09 14.88
N ILE A 58 1.30 5.00 15.61
CA ILE A 58 2.49 4.84 16.46
C ILE A 58 3.75 4.81 15.59
N SER A 59 3.75 4.06 14.48
CA SER A 59 4.90 4.00 13.56
C SER A 59 5.24 5.38 13.01
N CYS A 60 4.24 6.18 12.63
CA CYS A 60 4.43 7.57 12.23
C CYS A 60 5.21 8.39 13.28
N VAL A 61 4.74 8.39 14.53
CA VAL A 61 5.40 9.16 15.61
C VAL A 61 6.82 8.67 15.84
N VAL A 62 7.01 7.36 15.91
CA VAL A 62 8.32 6.74 16.14
C VAL A 62 9.30 7.09 15.01
N PHE A 63 8.87 7.00 13.75
CA PHE A 63 9.71 7.32 12.60
C PHE A 63 10.06 8.81 12.56
N SER A 64 9.11 9.69 12.89
CA SER A 64 9.38 11.13 13.03
C SER A 64 10.42 11.41 14.11
N LEU A 65 10.33 10.78 15.28
CA LEU A 65 11.32 10.96 16.35
C LEU A 65 12.71 10.49 15.91
N TRP A 66 12.80 9.33 15.24
CA TRP A 66 14.08 8.81 14.77
C TRP A 66 14.76 9.67 13.71
N THR A 67 14.03 10.54 12.98
CA THR A 67 14.66 11.47 12.04
C THR A 67 15.71 12.36 12.72
N GLN A 68 15.48 12.73 13.99
CA GLN A 68 16.36 13.63 14.74
C GLN A 68 17.68 12.95 15.12
N ASP A 69 17.67 11.62 15.24
CA ASP A 69 18.81 10.82 15.67
C ASP A 69 19.69 10.33 14.50
N ILE A 70 19.24 10.53 13.26
CA ILE A 70 19.97 10.06 12.07
C ILE A 70 20.94 11.14 11.61
N ALA A 71 22.24 10.85 11.61
CA ALA A 71 23.27 11.79 11.18
C ALA A 71 23.23 12.08 9.67
N HIS A 72 22.90 11.06 8.87
CA HIS A 72 22.94 11.16 7.41
C HIS A 72 21.69 11.87 6.85
N PRO A 73 21.82 13.01 6.14
CA PRO A 73 20.66 13.81 5.68
C PRO A 73 19.67 13.04 4.80
N TRP A 74 20.17 12.16 3.92
CA TRP A 74 19.31 11.31 3.10
C TRP A 74 18.52 10.30 3.94
N GLY A 75 19.10 9.84 5.05
CA GLY A 75 18.42 8.96 6.00
C GLY A 75 17.32 9.71 6.76
N GLN A 76 17.57 10.95 7.18
CA GLN A 76 16.53 11.80 7.80
C GLN A 76 15.33 11.98 6.87
N LEU A 77 15.58 12.30 5.59
CA LEU A 77 14.52 12.45 4.58
C LEU A 77 13.79 11.14 4.31
N LEU A 78 14.50 10.01 4.28
CA LEU A 78 13.90 8.70 4.09
C LEU A 78 12.90 8.37 5.21
N PHE A 79 13.29 8.58 6.46
CA PHE A 79 12.42 8.34 7.63
C PHE A 79 11.27 9.35 7.71
N GLY A 80 11.52 10.62 7.37
CA GLY A 80 10.47 11.64 7.32
C GLY A 80 9.42 11.35 6.24
N ALA A 81 9.86 10.89 5.06
CA ALA A 81 8.97 10.47 3.98
C ALA A 81 8.09 9.27 4.38
N GLU A 82 8.69 8.26 5.02
CA GLU A 82 7.94 7.11 5.52
C GLU A 82 6.93 7.53 6.59
N ALA A 83 7.32 8.37 7.55
CA ALA A 83 6.41 8.89 8.57
C ALA A 83 5.20 9.61 7.95
N ALA A 84 5.42 10.43 6.91
CA ALA A 84 4.34 11.11 6.20
C ALA A 84 3.39 10.12 5.48
N ILE A 85 3.93 9.04 4.90
CA ILE A 85 3.10 7.97 4.33
C ILE A 85 2.26 7.33 5.42
N GLN A 86 2.89 6.90 6.52
CA GLN A 86 2.22 6.26 7.66
C GLN A 86 1.12 7.17 8.23
N ALA A 87 1.35 8.49 8.35
CA ALA A 87 0.32 9.45 8.76
C ALA A 87 -0.92 9.42 7.85
N LEU A 88 -0.73 9.45 6.52
CA LEU A 88 -1.85 9.36 5.58
C LEU A 88 -2.57 8.01 5.67
N LEU A 89 -1.84 6.92 5.91
CA LEU A 89 -2.42 5.59 6.08
C LEU A 89 -3.26 5.52 7.37
N ALA A 90 -2.75 6.04 8.48
CA ALA A 90 -3.46 6.08 9.76
C ALA A 90 -4.73 6.93 9.65
N LEU A 91 -4.64 8.15 9.13
CA LEU A 91 -5.80 9.05 8.98
C LEU A 91 -6.87 8.42 8.10
N SER A 92 -6.45 7.80 6.99
CA SER A 92 -7.34 7.04 6.10
C SER A 92 -8.09 5.93 6.86
N GLY A 93 -7.37 5.15 7.66
CA GLY A 93 -7.94 4.06 8.45
C GLY A 93 -8.89 4.54 9.54
N PHE A 94 -8.55 5.65 10.22
CA PHE A 94 -9.42 6.28 11.22
C PHE A 94 -10.68 6.89 10.63
N ILE A 95 -10.62 7.57 9.48
CA ILE A 95 -11.82 8.17 8.87
C ILE A 95 -12.82 7.08 8.43
N HIS A 96 -12.33 5.90 8.07
CA HIS A 96 -13.15 4.81 7.53
C HIS A 96 -13.28 3.59 8.46
N TYR A 97 -12.96 3.73 9.76
CA TYR A 97 -12.92 2.60 10.70
C TYR A 97 -14.27 1.87 10.83
N SER A 98 -15.38 2.60 10.79
CA SER A 98 -16.74 2.07 10.96
C SER A 98 -17.34 1.47 9.67
N THR A 99 -16.78 1.83 8.51
CA THR A 99 -17.32 1.45 7.19
C THR A 99 -16.54 0.32 6.53
N ARG A 100 -15.32 0.02 7.00
CA ARG A 100 -14.42 -0.96 6.38
C ARG A 100 -13.85 -1.93 7.41
N LYS A 101 -14.08 -3.23 7.18
CA LYS A 101 -13.44 -4.32 7.95
C LYS A 101 -11.98 -4.53 7.57
N THR A 102 -11.58 -4.12 6.36
CA THR A 102 -10.22 -4.30 5.81
C THR A 102 -9.72 -3.00 5.18
N PHE A 103 -8.42 -2.73 5.32
CA PHE A 103 -7.78 -1.56 4.75
C PHE A 103 -7.67 -1.69 3.21
N SER A 104 -8.13 -0.68 2.45
CA SER A 104 -8.09 -0.71 0.98
C SER A 104 -7.82 0.65 0.36
N TYR A 105 -6.73 0.71 -0.41
CA TYR A 105 -6.22 1.90 -1.09
C TYR A 105 -7.08 2.39 -2.28
N ALA A 106 -7.90 1.52 -2.87
CA ALA A 106 -8.61 1.82 -4.12
C ALA A 106 -9.85 2.71 -3.92
N GLN A 107 -10.24 2.98 -2.68
CA GLN A 107 -11.51 3.61 -2.33
C GLN A 107 -11.32 5.00 -1.68
N HIS A 108 -10.23 5.70 -1.96
CA HIS A 108 -9.97 7.04 -1.41
C HIS A 108 -10.31 8.17 -2.38
N HIS A 109 -10.58 9.35 -1.81
CA HIS A 109 -10.80 10.58 -2.57
C HIS A 109 -9.62 10.83 -3.54
N PRO A 110 -9.86 11.38 -4.75
CA PRO A 110 -8.82 11.62 -5.74
C PRO A 110 -7.61 12.37 -5.18
N ILE A 111 -7.84 13.43 -4.39
CA ILE A 111 -6.78 14.25 -3.77
C ILE A 111 -5.90 13.40 -2.84
N ALA A 112 -6.47 12.66 -1.89
CA ALA A 112 -5.71 11.82 -0.97
C ALA A 112 -4.88 10.76 -1.73
N THR A 113 -5.43 10.24 -2.83
CA THR A 113 -4.73 9.28 -3.69
C THR A 113 -3.56 9.93 -4.45
N ILE A 114 -3.69 11.19 -4.88
CA ILE A 114 -2.61 11.94 -5.52
C ILE A 114 -1.50 12.23 -4.51
N VAL A 115 -1.83 12.70 -3.30
CA VAL A 115 -0.84 12.97 -2.25
C VAL A 115 -0.10 11.69 -1.87
N LEU A 116 -0.80 10.56 -1.68
CA LEU A 116 -0.15 9.28 -1.40
C LEU A 116 0.79 8.86 -2.54
N ARG A 117 0.37 9.02 -3.81
CA ARG A 117 1.25 8.75 -4.96
C ARG A 117 2.49 9.62 -4.94
N ALA A 118 2.34 10.92 -4.69
CA ALA A 118 3.46 11.85 -4.61
C ALA A 118 4.44 11.45 -3.51
N LEU A 119 3.95 11.12 -2.31
CA LEU A 119 4.82 10.65 -1.22
C LEU A 119 5.53 9.34 -1.56
N VAL A 120 4.83 8.37 -2.15
CA VAL A 120 5.47 7.10 -2.57
C VAL A 120 6.52 7.35 -3.65
N ILE A 121 6.26 8.22 -4.64
CA ILE A 121 7.24 8.59 -5.67
C ILE A 121 8.43 9.30 -5.04
N MET A 122 8.20 10.27 -4.15
CA MET A 122 9.27 10.93 -3.40
C MET A 122 10.12 9.90 -2.65
N HIS A 123 9.48 8.93 -2.02
CA HIS A 123 10.15 7.86 -1.31
C HIS A 123 11.00 6.97 -2.24
N HIS A 124 10.61 6.76 -3.50
CA HIS A 124 11.47 6.12 -4.50
C HIS A 124 12.68 6.97 -4.84
N LEU A 125 12.46 8.26 -5.13
CA LEU A 125 13.53 9.15 -5.57
C LEU A 125 14.60 9.31 -4.49
N ILE A 126 14.21 9.37 -3.21
CA ILE A 126 15.16 9.37 -2.08
C ILE A 126 16.02 8.10 -2.09
N ARG A 127 15.42 6.92 -2.27
CA ARG A 127 16.19 5.65 -2.35
C ARG A 127 17.13 5.63 -3.55
N ILE A 128 16.69 6.13 -4.70
CA ILE A 128 17.54 6.28 -5.90
C ILE A 128 18.73 7.19 -5.59
N ILE A 129 18.50 8.31 -4.93
CA ILE A 129 19.58 9.20 -4.49
C ILE A 129 20.53 8.50 -3.54
N ILE A 130 20.04 7.76 -2.54
CA ILE A 130 20.89 6.95 -1.65
C ILE A 130 21.72 5.93 -2.44
N ILE A 131 21.13 5.31 -3.47
CA ILE A 131 21.85 4.39 -4.36
C ILE A 131 22.96 5.13 -5.12
N PHE A 132 22.76 6.35 -5.62
CA PHE A 132 23.81 7.06 -6.37
C PHE A 132 24.76 7.87 -5.48
N ASN A 133 24.40 8.05 -4.20
CA ASN A 133 25.15 8.77 -3.17
C ASN A 133 25.70 10.15 -3.60
N PRO A 134 24.87 11.04 -4.20
CA PRO A 134 25.31 12.41 -4.47
C PRO A 134 25.45 13.20 -3.16
N GLU A 135 26.28 14.24 -3.20
CA GLU A 135 26.40 15.19 -2.09
C GLU A 135 25.05 15.84 -1.76
N TYR A 136 24.78 15.95 -0.46
CA TYR A 136 23.54 16.56 0.00
C TYR A 136 23.57 18.08 -0.24
N THR A 137 22.51 18.59 -0.86
CA THR A 137 22.28 20.03 -0.96
C THR A 137 20.86 20.36 -0.50
N THR A 138 20.68 21.52 0.14
CA THR A 138 19.39 21.96 0.71
C THR A 138 18.29 22.16 -0.33
N LYS A 139 18.64 22.24 -1.63
CA LYS A 139 17.69 22.41 -2.73
C LYS A 139 17.08 21.09 -3.20
N ILE A 140 17.80 19.97 -3.06
CA ILE A 140 17.33 18.68 -3.58
C ILE A 140 16.00 18.24 -2.96
N PRO A 141 15.74 18.35 -1.65
CA PRO A 141 14.44 17.94 -1.07
C PRO A 141 13.25 18.68 -1.69
N VAL A 142 13.41 19.97 -1.97
CA VAL A 142 12.38 20.79 -2.65
C VAL A 142 12.16 20.29 -4.08
N ILE A 143 13.25 20.03 -4.81
CA ILE A 143 13.19 19.47 -6.18
C ILE A 143 12.49 18.12 -6.17
N LEU A 144 12.78 17.26 -5.20
CA LEU A 144 12.14 15.95 -5.05
C LEU A 144 10.64 16.06 -4.78
N GLY A 145 10.23 16.99 -3.90
CA GLY A 145 8.82 17.25 -3.61
C GLY A 145 8.05 17.76 -4.84
N LEU A 146 8.66 18.66 -5.61
CA LEU A 146 8.07 19.15 -6.86
C LEU A 146 8.00 18.06 -7.93
N ALA A 147 9.10 17.34 -8.17
CA ALA A 147 9.16 16.27 -9.14
C ALA A 147 8.16 15.16 -8.83
N SER A 148 8.04 14.75 -7.57
CA SER A 148 7.09 13.71 -7.15
C SER A 148 5.64 14.16 -7.34
N THR A 149 5.32 15.42 -7.05
CA THR A 149 4.00 15.99 -7.26
C THR A 149 3.63 16.03 -8.75
N ILE A 150 4.54 16.53 -9.60
CA ILE A 150 4.35 16.57 -11.05
C ILE A 150 4.12 15.15 -11.60
N LEU A 151 4.98 14.20 -11.23
CA LEU A 151 4.87 12.81 -11.68
C LEU A 151 3.58 12.13 -11.21
N SER A 152 3.11 12.45 -9.99
CA SER A 152 1.87 11.88 -9.44
C SER A 152 0.62 12.28 -10.22
N VAL A 153 0.64 13.45 -10.86
CA VAL A 153 -0.46 14.00 -11.67
C VAL A 153 -0.30 13.60 -13.14
N ALA A 154 0.92 13.68 -13.67
CA ALA A 154 1.19 13.45 -15.09
C ALA A 154 1.11 11.96 -15.49
N ALA A 155 1.46 11.06 -14.59
CA ALA A 155 1.49 9.63 -14.87
C ALA A 155 0.34 8.90 -14.16
N PRO A 156 -0.56 8.21 -14.88
CA PRO A 156 -1.65 7.43 -14.28
C PRO A 156 -1.13 6.09 -13.72
N VAL A 157 -0.07 6.13 -12.92
CA VAL A 157 0.49 4.93 -12.29
C VAL A 157 -0.42 4.51 -11.14
N ARG A 158 -0.87 3.25 -11.18
CA ARG A 158 -1.62 2.65 -10.08
C ARG A 158 -0.72 2.55 -8.84
N VAL A 159 -1.26 2.91 -7.68
CA VAL A 159 -0.56 2.86 -6.38
C VAL A 159 0.05 1.47 -6.12
N GLN A 160 -0.63 0.39 -6.51
CA GLN A 160 -0.11 -0.98 -6.38
C GLN A 160 1.19 -1.21 -7.16
N ARG A 161 1.32 -0.61 -8.35
CA ARG A 161 2.55 -0.70 -9.15
C ARG A 161 3.68 0.09 -8.51
N LEU A 162 3.38 1.26 -7.93
CA LEU A 162 4.36 2.04 -7.19
C LEU A 162 4.89 1.26 -5.98
N PHE A 163 4.04 0.58 -5.23
CA PHE A 163 4.52 -0.27 -4.12
C PHE A 163 5.40 -1.43 -4.62
N ALA A 164 5.06 -2.07 -5.74
CA ALA A 164 5.88 -3.13 -6.31
C ALA A 164 7.26 -2.62 -6.75
N THR A 165 7.33 -1.45 -7.40
CA THR A 165 8.62 -0.84 -7.76
C THR A 165 9.40 -0.38 -6.54
N LEU A 166 8.72 0.01 -5.45
CA LEU A 166 9.34 0.42 -4.19
C LEU A 166 10.16 -0.74 -3.61
N VAL A 167 9.60 -1.95 -3.63
CA VAL A 167 10.27 -3.17 -3.14
C VAL A 167 11.56 -3.43 -3.92
N LEU A 168 11.51 -3.28 -5.26
CA LEU A 168 12.68 -3.49 -6.11
C LEU A 168 13.75 -2.44 -5.87
N VAL A 169 13.39 -1.15 -5.85
CA VAL A 169 14.33 -0.06 -5.58
C VAL A 169 14.92 -0.20 -4.17
N ASN A 170 14.11 -0.60 -3.18
CA ASN A 170 14.59 -0.85 -1.83
C ASN A 170 15.55 -2.04 -1.77
N LEU A 171 15.33 -3.10 -2.55
CA LEU A 171 16.25 -4.24 -2.61
C LEU A 171 17.60 -3.82 -3.21
N VAL A 172 17.59 -3.03 -4.29
CA VAL A 172 18.83 -2.50 -4.90
C VAL A 172 19.58 -1.62 -3.90
N MET A 173 18.87 -0.73 -3.20
CA MET A 173 19.44 0.09 -2.13
C MET A 173 20.03 -0.78 -1.01
N ALA A 174 19.31 -1.81 -0.57
CA ALA A 174 19.73 -2.69 0.50
C ALA A 174 21.02 -3.46 0.16
N ILE A 175 21.14 -3.95 -1.08
CA ILE A 175 22.35 -4.60 -1.59
C ILE A 175 23.51 -3.60 -1.60
N LYS A 176 23.29 -2.38 -2.11
CA LYS A 176 24.34 -1.36 -2.16
C LYS A 176 24.83 -0.95 -0.77
N MET A 177 23.91 -0.82 0.19
CA MET A 177 24.22 -0.46 1.58
C MET A 177 24.71 -1.65 2.41
N TRP A 178 24.73 -2.88 1.86
CA TRP A 178 24.98 -4.11 2.62
C TRP A 178 24.14 -4.21 3.90
N ASN A 179 22.87 -3.81 3.82
CA ASN A 179 21.99 -3.65 4.98
C ASN A 179 20.92 -4.74 5.04
N LEU A 180 21.10 -5.69 5.97
CA LEU A 180 20.16 -6.80 6.19
C LEU A 180 18.73 -6.33 6.49
N TRP A 181 18.57 -5.26 7.28
CA TRP A 181 17.25 -4.75 7.65
C TRP A 181 16.50 -4.20 6.43
N ALA A 182 17.19 -3.48 5.54
CA ALA A 182 16.60 -3.03 4.30
C ALA A 182 16.17 -4.22 3.40
N ILE A 183 16.90 -5.34 3.39
CA ILE A 183 16.47 -6.57 2.70
C ILE A 183 15.19 -7.12 3.34
N LEU A 184 15.15 -7.21 4.68
CA LEU A 184 13.98 -7.69 5.42
C LEU A 184 12.73 -6.83 5.16
N TYR A 185 12.88 -5.53 4.96
CA TYR A 185 11.76 -4.64 4.57
C TYR A 185 11.13 -5.08 3.24
N SER A 186 11.97 -5.33 2.23
CA SER A 186 11.50 -5.81 0.92
C SER A 186 10.80 -7.16 1.04
N VAL A 187 11.31 -8.08 1.87
CA VAL A 187 10.69 -9.39 2.12
C VAL A 187 9.34 -9.20 2.83
N ASN A 188 9.27 -8.36 3.86
CA ASN A 188 8.04 -8.11 4.61
C ASN A 188 6.92 -7.59 3.70
N ILE A 189 7.23 -6.59 2.85
CA ILE A 189 6.25 -6.07 1.87
C ILE A 189 5.86 -7.15 0.85
N PHE A 190 6.83 -7.93 0.36
CA PHE A 190 6.54 -9.01 -0.58
C PHE A 190 5.60 -10.06 0.01
N LEU A 191 5.82 -10.43 1.28
CA LEU A 191 4.93 -11.35 2.00
C LEU A 191 3.52 -10.76 2.13
N VAL A 192 3.36 -9.50 2.53
CA VAL A 192 2.06 -8.80 2.56
C VAL A 192 1.37 -8.84 1.19
N ALA A 193 2.13 -8.63 0.12
CA ALA A 193 1.58 -8.61 -1.24
C ALA A 193 1.09 -9.99 -1.71
N LEU A 194 1.79 -11.08 -1.36
CA LEU A 194 1.41 -12.45 -1.73
C LEU A 194 0.25 -12.99 -0.89
N SER A 195 0.22 -12.64 0.39
CA SER A 195 -0.65 -13.27 1.38
C SER A 195 -1.93 -12.47 1.61
N LYS A 196 -2.79 -12.38 0.59
CA LYS A 196 -4.09 -11.65 0.65
C LYS A 196 -4.91 -11.92 1.92
N HIS A 197 -4.76 -13.09 2.57
CA HIS A 197 -5.47 -13.46 3.80
C HIS A 197 -4.62 -14.18 4.85
N ALA A 198 -3.31 -14.31 4.67
CA ALA A 198 -2.44 -15.16 5.51
C ALA A 198 -1.34 -14.41 6.27
N TYR A 199 -1.18 -13.09 6.05
CA TYR A 199 -0.29 -12.27 6.86
C TYR A 199 -1.05 -11.03 7.36
N PRO A 200 -1.31 -10.93 8.68
CA PRO A 200 -2.08 -9.82 9.23
C PRO A 200 -1.37 -8.49 9.02
N SER A 201 -2.09 -7.48 8.54
CA SER A 201 -1.54 -6.15 8.27
C SER A 201 -0.93 -5.51 9.52
N ALA A 202 -1.56 -5.66 10.69
CA ALA A 202 -1.00 -5.18 11.95
C ALA A 202 0.34 -5.83 12.31
N LEU A 203 0.49 -7.14 12.05
CA LEU A 203 1.75 -7.84 12.30
C LEU A 203 2.84 -7.35 11.35
N ALA A 204 2.49 -7.17 10.07
CA ALA A 204 3.39 -6.60 9.08
C ALA A 204 3.92 -5.23 9.51
N GLU A 205 3.06 -4.38 10.08
CA GLU A 205 3.49 -3.07 10.56
C GLU A 205 4.35 -3.12 11.82
N ILE A 206 4.06 -4.03 12.77
CA ILE A 206 4.94 -4.25 13.93
C ILE A 206 6.35 -4.68 13.47
N VAL A 207 6.39 -5.61 12.51
CA VAL A 207 7.65 -6.06 11.90
C VAL A 207 8.34 -4.91 11.16
N ASN A 208 7.59 -4.06 10.44
CA ASN A 208 8.14 -2.86 9.80
C ASN A 208 8.81 -1.92 10.81
N ILE A 209 8.20 -1.67 11.97
CA ILE A 209 8.80 -0.80 13.00
C ILE A 209 10.16 -1.35 13.44
N GLY A 210 10.24 -2.65 13.71
CA GLY A 210 11.50 -3.31 14.09
C GLY A 210 12.56 -3.25 12.98
N ILE A 211 12.14 -3.43 11.72
CA ILE A 211 13.01 -3.32 10.56
C ILE A 211 13.56 -1.89 10.42
N TRP A 212 12.71 -0.88 10.49
CA TRP A 212 13.11 0.53 10.41
C TRP A 212 14.04 0.92 11.56
N TYR A 213 13.82 0.40 12.76
CA TYR A 213 14.78 0.56 13.87
C TYR A 213 16.16 -0.02 13.51
N GLY A 214 16.19 -1.22 12.93
CA GLY A 214 17.42 -1.83 12.46
C GLY A 214 18.13 -0.99 11.39
N ILE A 215 17.39 -0.48 10.40
CA ILE A 215 17.92 0.45 9.38
C ILE A 215 18.49 1.71 10.02
N LYS A 216 17.81 2.29 11.02
CA LYS A 216 18.31 3.46 11.77
C LYS A 216 19.67 3.16 12.39
N VAL A 217 19.78 2.02 13.08
CA VAL A 217 20.97 1.66 13.85
C VAL A 217 22.15 1.28 12.94
N THR A 218 21.92 0.62 11.80
CA THR A 218 23.00 0.05 10.98
C THR A 218 23.20 0.70 9.61
N GLY A 219 22.19 1.38 9.07
CA GLY A 219 22.16 1.83 7.67
C GLY A 219 22.75 3.21 7.41
N PHE A 220 22.80 4.06 8.43
CA PHE A 220 23.24 5.46 8.27
C PHE A 220 24.36 5.82 9.25
N LYS A 221 25.21 4.85 9.58
CA LYS A 221 26.45 5.11 10.31
C LYS A 221 27.40 5.89 9.40
N SER A 222 27.86 7.03 9.90
CA SER A 222 28.85 7.92 9.27
C SER A 222 30.15 7.20 8.93
#